data_AF-M7ZRQ6-F1
#
_entry.id   AF-M7ZRQ6-F1
#
_cell.length_a   1.000
_cell.length_b   1.000
_cell.length_c   1.000
_cell.angle_alpha   90.00
_cell.angle_beta   90.00
_cell.angle_gamma   90.00
#
_symmetry.space_group_name_H-M   'P 1'
#
loop_
_entity.id
_entity.type
_entity.pdbx_description
1 polymer ?
#
loop_
_entity_poly.entity_id
_entity_poly.type
_entity_poly.pdbx_seq_one_letter_code
_entity_poly.pdbx_strand_id
1 'polypeptide(L)'
;MSGGPVDIAFAQNDRKIAGILWAGYPGQAGGQAIADVIFGHHNPGGKLPVTWYPQDYLQKAPMTNMAMRADPARGYPGRTYRFYTGPTIHPFGHGLSYTKFTHTLAHAPAQLTVQLAGHHAAAASSLNTTKHLGHAAADVRVSHARCEGLSIPVHVVVKNVGDREARIR
;
A
#
# COMPACT_ATOMS: atom_id res chain seq x y z
N MET A 1 -11.01 16.55 -7.59
CA MET A 1 -9.65 17.07 -7.30
C MET A 1 -9.64 17.58 -5.89
N SER A 2 -8.67 17.18 -5.06
CA SER A 2 -8.60 17.56 -3.65
C SER A 2 -7.19 17.26 -3.11
N GLY A 3 -6.76 18.00 -2.09
CA GLY A 3 -5.52 17.68 -1.38
C GLY A 3 -5.66 16.42 -0.51
N GLY A 4 -6.70 16.39 0.32
CA GLY A 4 -7.01 15.25 1.18
C GLY A 4 -7.96 14.24 0.53
N PRO A 5 -8.03 13.02 1.09
CA PRO A 5 -9.03 12.03 0.70
C PRO A 5 -10.44 12.52 1.05
N VAL A 6 -11.42 12.14 0.22
CA VAL A 6 -12.84 12.42 0.44
C VAL A 6 -13.57 11.09 0.43
N ASP A 7 -14.57 10.92 1.28
CA ASP A 7 -15.40 9.72 1.24
C ASP A 7 -16.20 9.68 -0.08
N ILE A 8 -15.83 8.74 -0.96
CA ILE A 8 -16.45 8.49 -2.25
C ILE A 8 -17.12 7.11 -2.30
N ALA A 9 -17.46 6.53 -1.16
CA ALA A 9 -18.09 5.21 -1.10
C ALA A 9 -19.39 5.14 -1.93
N PHE A 10 -20.11 6.25 -2.06
CA PHE A 10 -21.30 6.37 -2.93
C PHE A 10 -20.98 6.08 -4.40
N ALA A 11 -19.78 6.43 -4.86
CA ALA A 11 -19.40 6.34 -6.26
C ALA A 11 -18.82 4.96 -6.63
N GLN A 12 -18.22 4.24 -5.66
CA GLN A 12 -17.55 2.98 -5.94
C GLN A 12 -18.48 1.87 -6.45
N ASN A 13 -19.72 1.86 -5.98
CA ASN A 13 -20.70 0.82 -6.30
C ASN A 13 -21.76 1.27 -7.32
N ASP A 14 -21.67 2.50 -7.83
CA ASP A 14 -22.59 2.98 -8.86
C ASP A 14 -22.11 2.53 -10.25
N ARG A 15 -22.91 1.66 -10.89
CA ARG A 15 -22.63 1.16 -12.24
C ARG A 15 -22.64 2.24 -13.31
N LYS A 16 -23.20 3.43 -13.03
CA LYS A 16 -23.17 4.58 -13.94
C LYS A 16 -21.82 5.30 -13.95
N ILE A 17 -20.95 5.01 -12.98
CA ILE A 17 -19.62 5.63 -12.88
C ILE A 17 -18.59 4.67 -13.47
N ALA A 18 -18.13 4.99 -14.68
CA ALA A 18 -17.18 4.15 -15.41
C ALA A 18 -15.73 4.22 -14.89
N GLY A 19 -15.38 5.30 -14.18
CA GLY A 19 -14.03 5.48 -13.66
C GLY A 19 -13.92 6.69 -12.73
N ILE A 20 -12.93 6.63 -11.84
CA ILE A 20 -12.62 7.67 -10.86
C ILE A 20 -11.15 8.02 -10.98
N LEU A 21 -10.84 9.30 -11.17
CA LEU A 21 -9.48 9.82 -11.26
C LEU A 21 -9.22 10.84 -10.16
N TRP A 22 -8.20 10.58 -9.33
CA TRP A 22 -7.71 11.54 -8.36
C TRP A 22 -6.44 12.21 -8.88
N ALA A 23 -6.53 13.50 -9.17
CA ALA A 23 -5.45 14.29 -9.75
C ALA A 23 -4.74 15.23 -8.75
N GLY A 24 -5.10 15.18 -7.46
CA GLY A 24 -4.54 16.08 -6.44
C GLY A 24 -4.63 17.56 -6.85
N TYR A 25 -3.48 18.25 -6.82
CA TYR A 25 -3.27 19.59 -7.37
C TYR A 25 -2.25 19.53 -8.53
N PRO A 26 -2.70 19.45 -9.79
CA PRO A 26 -1.85 19.06 -10.93
C PRO A 26 -1.08 20.23 -11.57
N GLY A 27 -1.03 21.40 -10.91
CA GLY A 27 -0.29 22.56 -11.38
C GLY A 27 -0.79 23.15 -12.71
N GLN A 28 0.02 24.02 -13.32
CA GLN A 28 -0.35 24.81 -14.51
C GLN A 28 -0.64 23.95 -15.76
N ALA A 29 0.03 22.81 -15.91
CA ALA A 29 -0.16 21.89 -17.04
C ALA A 29 -1.17 20.77 -16.71
N GLY A 30 -1.89 20.88 -15.59
CA GLY A 30 -2.72 19.80 -15.07
C GLY A 30 -3.90 19.43 -15.95
N GLY A 31 -4.49 20.39 -16.65
CA GLY A 31 -5.58 20.12 -17.60
C GLY A 31 -5.13 19.22 -18.75
N GLN A 32 -3.96 19.49 -19.33
CA GLN A 32 -3.38 18.68 -20.40
C GLN A 32 -3.02 17.27 -19.89
N ALA A 33 -2.37 17.18 -18.72
CA ALA A 33 -2.04 15.89 -18.12
C ALA A 33 -3.28 15.02 -17.84
N ILE A 34 -4.37 15.63 -17.36
CA ILE A 34 -5.64 14.90 -17.15
C ILE A 34 -6.24 14.44 -18.49
N ALA A 35 -6.23 15.28 -19.52
CA ALA A 35 -6.73 14.94 -20.85
C ALA A 35 -5.95 13.78 -21.46
N ASP A 36 -4.61 13.82 -21.42
CA ASP A 36 -3.75 12.76 -21.96
C ASP A 36 -4.01 11.40 -21.29
N VAL A 37 -4.31 11.40 -19.99
CA VAL A 37 -4.73 10.18 -19.28
C VAL A 37 -6.12 9.73 -19.76
N ILE A 38 -7.13 10.61 -19.72
CA ILE A 38 -8.52 10.25 -20.07
C ILE A 38 -8.63 9.73 -21.51
N PHE A 39 -7.95 10.37 -22.46
CA PHE A 39 -7.94 9.95 -23.86
C PHE A 39 -6.98 8.79 -24.14
N GLY A 40 -6.21 8.35 -23.14
CA GLY A 40 -5.34 7.18 -23.24
C GLY A 40 -4.02 7.44 -23.99
N HIS A 41 -3.65 8.70 -24.24
CA HIS A 41 -2.32 9.07 -24.72
C HIS A 41 -1.23 8.73 -23.68
N HIS A 42 -1.60 8.70 -22.40
CA HIS A 42 -0.73 8.30 -21.30
C HIS A 42 -1.38 7.20 -20.45
N ASN A 43 -0.58 6.19 -20.08
CA ASN A 43 -1.01 5.15 -19.16
C ASN A 43 -0.78 5.59 -17.69
N PRO A 44 -1.82 5.75 -16.86
CA PRO A 44 -1.63 6.16 -15.47
C PRO A 44 -0.88 5.09 -14.67
N GLY A 45 0.14 5.55 -13.94
CA GLY A 45 0.92 4.72 -13.01
C GLY A 45 0.92 5.21 -11.56
N GLY A 46 0.21 6.31 -11.27
CA GLY A 46 0.17 6.92 -9.94
C GLY A 46 -0.46 6.01 -8.88
N LYS A 47 0.10 6.05 -7.66
CA LYS A 47 -0.40 5.31 -6.48
C LYS A 47 -0.74 6.29 -5.37
N LEU A 48 -1.78 5.99 -4.59
CA LEU A 48 -2.24 6.86 -3.51
C LEU A 48 -1.18 6.98 -2.39
N PRO A 49 -0.76 8.20 -2.03
CA PRO A 49 0.17 8.43 -0.92
C PRO A 49 -0.53 8.48 0.44
N VAL A 50 -1.86 8.34 0.48
CA VAL A 50 -2.69 8.40 1.68
C VAL A 50 -3.79 7.34 1.62
N THR A 51 -4.18 6.80 2.77
CA THR A 51 -5.34 5.92 2.88
C THR A 51 -6.63 6.75 2.82
N TRP A 52 -7.61 6.29 2.04
CA TRP A 52 -8.94 6.88 1.99
C TRP A 52 -9.85 6.16 2.98
N TYR A 53 -10.30 6.91 3.99
CA TYR A 53 -11.11 6.38 5.08
C TYR A 53 -12.59 6.66 4.83
N PRO A 54 -13.49 5.76 5.28
CA PRO A 54 -14.91 6.08 5.41
C PRO A 54 -15.12 7.21 6.42
N GLN A 55 -16.22 7.95 6.25
CA GLN A 55 -16.57 9.10 7.08
C GLN A 55 -16.63 8.76 8.58
N ASP A 56 -17.07 7.53 8.92
CA ASP A 56 -17.18 7.06 10.32
C ASP A 56 -15.83 7.00 11.05
N TYR A 57 -14.71 6.96 10.31
CA TYR A 57 -13.36 7.03 10.86
C TYR A 57 -13.16 8.26 11.75
N LEU A 58 -13.67 9.42 11.33
CA LEU A 58 -13.51 10.67 12.07
C LEU A 58 -14.26 10.68 13.40
N GLN A 59 -15.30 9.85 13.54
CA GLN A 59 -16.04 9.70 14.81
C GLN A 59 -15.24 8.89 15.84
N LYS A 60 -14.42 7.94 15.37
CA LYS A 60 -13.65 7.02 16.22
C LYS A 60 -12.21 7.48 16.45
N ALA A 61 -11.69 8.38 15.61
CA ALA A 61 -10.33 8.90 15.69
C ALA A 61 -10.32 10.45 15.69
N PRO A 62 -10.52 11.11 16.84
CA PRO A 62 -10.47 12.57 16.94
C PRO A 62 -9.14 13.11 16.45
N MET A 63 -9.12 14.16 15.61
CA MET A 63 -7.87 14.69 15.01
C MET A 63 -6.84 15.21 16.02
N THR A 64 -7.27 15.53 17.25
CA THR A 64 -6.40 15.93 18.36
C THR A 64 -5.68 14.75 19.03
N ASN A 65 -6.14 13.51 18.83
CA ASN A 65 -5.51 12.33 19.38
C ASN A 65 -4.33 11.88 18.50
N MET A 66 -3.12 12.03 19.01
CA MET A 66 -1.87 11.68 18.30
C MET A 66 -1.45 10.22 18.43
N ALA A 67 -2.23 9.38 19.14
CA ALA A 67 -1.94 7.96 19.25
C ALA A 67 -1.98 7.29 17.86
N MET A 68 -0.96 6.51 17.51
CA MET A 68 -0.90 5.88 16.19
C MET A 68 -1.51 4.48 16.18
N ARG A 69 -1.27 3.70 17.23
CA ARG A 69 -1.68 2.29 17.33
C ARG A 69 -3.15 2.17 17.67
N ALA A 70 -3.82 1.17 17.10
CA ALA A 70 -5.17 0.80 17.50
C ALA A 70 -5.21 0.41 18.98
N ASP A 71 -6.30 0.77 19.65
CA ASP A 71 -6.61 0.41 21.02
C ASP A 71 -8.07 -0.06 21.08
N PRO A 72 -8.30 -1.39 20.96
CA PRO A 72 -9.64 -1.96 20.98
C PRO A 72 -10.41 -1.68 22.27
N ALA A 73 -9.71 -1.56 23.42
CA ALA A 73 -10.35 -1.32 24.71
C ALA A 73 -11.01 0.07 24.76
N ARG A 74 -10.51 1.03 23.98
CA ARG A 74 -11.07 2.38 23.85
C ARG A 74 -11.85 2.58 22.55
N GLY A 75 -12.05 1.52 21.76
CA GLY A 75 -12.67 1.61 20.44
C GLY A 75 -11.87 2.44 19.42
N TYR A 76 -10.58 2.69 19.67
CA TYR A 76 -9.73 3.49 18.80
C TYR A 76 -9.13 2.64 17.68
N PRO A 77 -9.39 2.94 16.40
CA PRO A 77 -9.07 2.02 15.31
C PRO A 77 -7.63 2.14 14.79
N GLY A 78 -6.83 3.08 15.32
CA GLY A 78 -5.49 3.38 14.84
C GLY A 78 -5.44 4.38 13.68
N ARG A 79 -4.23 4.77 13.28
CA ARG A 79 -3.97 5.74 12.21
C ARG A 79 -3.05 5.17 11.15
N THR A 80 -3.15 5.75 9.94
CA THR A 80 -2.39 5.41 8.73
C THR A 80 -2.57 3.97 8.28
N TYR A 81 -2.04 3.62 7.11
CA TYR A 81 -2.07 2.25 6.59
C TYR A 81 -1.34 1.24 7.51
N ARG A 82 -0.45 1.71 8.39
CA ARG A 82 0.41 0.85 9.20
C ARG A 82 -0.30 0.29 10.43
N PHE A 83 -1.18 1.08 11.05
CA PHE A 83 -1.79 0.73 12.34
C PHE A 83 -3.31 0.72 12.33
N TYR A 84 -3.93 1.28 11.30
CA TYR A 84 -5.37 1.24 11.17
C TYR A 84 -5.86 -0.18 10.90
N THR A 85 -6.84 -0.63 11.67
CA THR A 85 -7.41 -1.98 11.58
C THR A 85 -8.83 -2.01 11.02
N GLY A 86 -9.39 -0.85 10.66
CA GLY A 86 -10.74 -0.74 10.12
C GLY A 86 -10.82 -0.82 8.59
N PRO A 87 -12.03 -0.65 8.02
CA PRO A 87 -12.25 -0.66 6.58
C PRO A 87 -11.69 0.60 5.90
N THR A 88 -11.21 0.45 4.67
CA THR A 88 -10.71 1.54 3.81
C THR A 88 -11.49 1.59 2.50
N ILE A 89 -11.78 2.79 2.01
CA ILE A 89 -12.35 3.03 0.67
C ILE A 89 -11.30 2.67 -0.39
N HIS A 90 -10.11 3.26 -0.26
CA HIS A 90 -8.92 2.88 -1.02
C HIS A 90 -7.71 2.83 -0.09
N PRO A 91 -6.94 1.72 -0.08
CA PRO A 91 -5.77 1.62 0.78
C PRO A 91 -4.62 2.50 0.26
N PHE A 92 -3.67 2.82 1.14
CA PHE A 92 -2.39 3.40 0.73
C PHE A 92 -1.74 2.54 -0.36
N GLY A 93 -1.11 3.18 -1.34
CA GLY A 93 -0.47 2.50 -2.46
C GLY A 93 -1.46 1.98 -3.51
N HIS A 94 -2.77 2.15 -3.33
CA HIS A 94 -3.74 1.77 -4.35
C HIS A 94 -3.60 2.66 -5.59
N GLY A 95 -3.74 2.06 -6.75
CA GLY A 95 -3.75 2.77 -8.02
C GLY A 95 -3.82 1.77 -9.16
N LEU A 96 -4.61 2.10 -10.17
CA LEU A 96 -4.83 1.27 -11.34
C LEU A 96 -4.00 1.77 -12.52
N SER A 97 -3.87 0.92 -13.53
CA SER A 97 -3.24 1.22 -14.80
C SER A 97 -4.17 0.75 -15.91
N TYR A 98 -4.03 1.30 -17.12
CA TYR A 98 -4.75 0.81 -18.29
C TYR A 98 -4.22 -0.53 -18.82
N THR A 99 -3.14 -1.05 -18.22
CA THR A 99 -2.61 -2.37 -18.53
C THR A 99 -2.45 -3.23 -17.28
N LYS A 100 -2.16 -4.51 -17.49
CA LYS A 100 -1.92 -5.50 -16.44
C LYS A 100 -0.43 -5.79 -16.35
N PHE A 101 0.07 -5.89 -15.12
CA PHE A 101 1.46 -6.23 -14.85
C PHE A 101 1.51 -7.55 -14.09
N THR A 102 2.45 -8.41 -14.48
CA THR A 102 2.80 -9.61 -13.72
C THR A 102 4.13 -9.36 -13.02
N HIS A 103 4.16 -9.59 -11.71
CA HIS A 103 5.35 -9.52 -10.89
C HIS A 103 5.83 -10.93 -10.59
N THR A 104 7.08 -11.25 -10.90
CA THR A 104 7.70 -12.54 -10.58
C THR A 104 8.96 -12.34 -9.77
N LEU A 105 9.20 -13.22 -8.80
CA LEU A 105 10.46 -13.28 -8.08
C LEU A 105 11.48 -13.98 -8.98
N ALA A 106 12.44 -13.23 -9.50
CA ALA A 106 13.51 -13.78 -10.32
C ALA A 106 14.63 -14.37 -9.48
N HIS A 107 14.97 -13.69 -8.38
CA HIS A 107 15.97 -14.17 -7.45
C HIS A 107 15.62 -13.71 -6.04
N ALA A 108 15.54 -14.64 -5.11
CA ALA A 108 15.39 -14.38 -3.69
C ALA A 108 16.15 -15.47 -2.93
N PRO A 109 16.78 -15.15 -1.79
CA PRO A 109 17.41 -16.17 -0.97
C PRO A 109 16.35 -17.18 -0.50
N ALA A 110 16.60 -18.47 -0.73
CA ALA A 110 15.69 -19.55 -0.35
C ALA A 110 15.56 -19.71 1.17
N GLN A 111 16.57 -19.24 1.90
CA GLN A 111 16.66 -19.25 3.36
C GLN A 111 17.07 -17.87 3.85
N LEU A 112 16.38 -17.40 4.89
CA LEU A 112 16.72 -16.19 5.60
C LEU A 112 16.97 -16.54 7.07
N THR A 113 18.13 -16.15 7.58
CA THR A 113 18.45 -16.25 9.01
C THR A 113 18.24 -14.88 9.65
N VAL A 114 17.28 -14.79 10.58
CA VAL A 114 17.01 -13.57 11.34
C VAL A 114 17.42 -13.79 12.79
N GLN A 115 18.24 -12.89 13.32
CA GLN A 115 18.58 -12.89 14.74
C GLN A 115 17.47 -12.19 15.52
N LEU A 116 16.78 -12.96 16.37
CA LEU A 116 15.76 -12.45 17.27
C LEU A 116 16.40 -12.11 18.61
N ALA A 117 16.67 -10.83 18.86
CA ALA A 117 17.04 -10.36 20.19
C ALA A 117 15.75 -10.06 20.99
N GLY A 118 15.37 -10.96 21.90
CA GLY A 118 14.23 -10.74 22.80
C GLY A 118 14.50 -9.61 23.80
N HIS A 119 13.50 -8.77 24.06
CA HIS A 119 13.58 -7.64 25.01
C HIS A 119 13.54 -8.05 26.50
N HIS A 120 13.54 -9.35 26.83
CA HIS A 120 13.59 -9.82 28.21
C HIS A 120 15.03 -10.18 28.58
N ALA A 121 15.61 -9.34 29.45
CA ALA A 121 16.92 -9.51 30.04
C ALA A 121 16.95 -10.74 30.98
N ALA A 122 16.99 -11.95 30.42
CA ALA A 122 17.43 -13.21 31.05
C ALA A 122 17.15 -14.41 30.12
N ALA A 123 17.66 -14.36 28.88
CA ALA A 123 17.97 -15.51 28.01
C ALA A 123 18.20 -14.95 26.61
N ALA A 124 19.46 -14.59 26.30
CA ALA A 124 19.89 -14.38 24.92
C ALA A 124 19.98 -15.76 24.23
N SER A 125 18.84 -16.41 24.03
CA SER A 125 18.73 -17.55 23.13
C SER A 125 18.73 -16.95 21.73
N SER A 126 19.86 -17.01 21.02
CA SER A 126 19.90 -16.73 19.58
C SER A 126 19.04 -17.79 18.87
N LEU A 127 17.74 -17.53 18.77
CA LEU A 127 16.81 -18.39 18.04
C LEU A 127 17.01 -18.13 16.55
N ASN A 128 17.85 -18.95 15.91
CA ASN A 128 17.95 -19.00 14.46
C ASN A 128 16.65 -19.62 13.93
N THR A 129 15.73 -18.79 13.45
CA THR A 129 14.57 -19.28 12.69
C THR A 129 14.89 -19.24 11.21
N THR A 130 14.94 -20.40 10.58
CA THR A 130 15.06 -20.55 9.12
C THR A 130 13.66 -20.79 8.55
N LYS A 131 13.14 -19.87 7.72
CA LYS A 131 11.89 -20.08 6.98
C LYS A 131 12.20 -20.29 5.50
N HIS A 132 11.73 -21.40 4.94
CA HIS A 132 11.77 -21.65 3.50
C HIS A 132 10.70 -20.81 2.81
N LEU A 133 11.12 -19.95 1.88
CA LEU A 133 10.22 -19.15 1.06
C LEU A 133 9.74 -19.98 -0.15
N GLY A 134 8.69 -20.79 0.04
CA GLY A 134 8.07 -21.59 -1.03
C GLY A 134 6.58 -21.31 -1.17
N HIS A 135 6.14 -21.00 -2.40
CA HIS A 135 4.78 -21.01 -2.97
C HIS A 135 3.58 -20.77 -2.03
N ALA A 136 3.71 -19.78 -1.15
CA ALA A 136 2.66 -18.95 -0.56
C ALA A 136 3.45 -18.04 0.37
N ALA A 137 3.78 -16.83 -0.09
CA ALA A 137 4.47 -15.86 0.74
C ALA A 137 3.53 -15.45 1.89
N ALA A 138 3.51 -16.25 2.96
CA ALA A 138 2.98 -15.84 4.24
C ALA A 138 3.96 -14.81 4.77
N ASP A 139 3.61 -13.54 4.59
CA ASP A 139 4.32 -12.37 5.09
C ASP A 139 4.88 -12.64 6.49
N VAL A 140 6.19 -12.50 6.66
CA VAL A 140 6.80 -12.56 7.99
C VAL A 140 6.58 -11.21 8.64
N ARG A 141 5.52 -11.10 9.45
CA ARG A 141 5.24 -9.89 10.24
C ARG A 141 6.26 -9.77 11.37
N VAL A 142 7.37 -9.09 11.11
CA VAL A 142 8.38 -8.80 12.12
C VAL A 142 7.94 -7.56 12.91
N SER A 143 7.51 -7.74 14.16
CA SER A 143 7.06 -6.63 15.01
C SER A 143 8.23 -5.79 15.54
N HIS A 144 9.36 -6.43 15.86
CA HIS A 144 10.61 -5.79 16.27
C HIS A 144 11.79 -6.74 15.97
N ALA A 145 12.57 -6.46 14.93
CA ALA A 145 13.90 -7.01 14.78
C ALA A 145 14.90 -5.86 14.85
N ARG A 146 16.02 -6.05 15.56
CA ARG A 146 17.18 -5.18 15.39
C ARG A 146 17.77 -5.50 14.02
N CYS A 147 17.33 -4.79 13.00
CA CYS A 147 17.79 -4.93 11.62
C CYS A 147 19.11 -4.19 11.37
N GLU A 148 20.01 -4.11 12.36
CA GLU A 148 21.36 -3.58 12.14
C GLU A 148 22.17 -4.66 11.42
N GLY A 149 22.02 -4.74 10.10
CA GLY A 149 22.84 -5.59 9.23
C GLY A 149 22.10 -6.66 8.41
N LEU A 150 20.77 -6.81 8.54
CA LEU A 150 20.02 -7.74 7.70
C LEU A 150 19.65 -7.08 6.36
N SER A 151 20.44 -7.36 5.31
CA SER A 151 20.11 -7.00 3.93
C SER A 151 19.69 -8.24 3.15
N ILE A 152 18.53 -8.17 2.50
CA ILE A 152 17.96 -9.29 1.73
C ILE A 152 17.83 -8.81 0.28
N PRO A 153 18.73 -9.21 -0.62
CA PRO A 153 18.58 -8.88 -2.02
C PRO A 153 17.42 -9.69 -2.60
N VAL A 154 16.41 -8.99 -3.12
CA VAL A 154 15.29 -9.59 -3.84
C VAL A 154 15.21 -8.95 -5.21
N HIS A 155 15.27 -9.78 -6.25
CA HIS A 155 15.09 -9.36 -7.63
C HIS A 155 13.67 -9.68 -8.06
N VAL A 156 12.89 -8.62 -8.28
CA VAL A 156 11.53 -8.72 -8.81
C VAL A 156 11.57 -8.33 -10.29
N VAL A 157 11.07 -9.21 -11.16
CA VAL A 157 10.82 -8.89 -12.56
C VAL A 157 9.38 -8.45 -12.71
N VAL A 158 9.18 -7.35 -13.42
CA VAL A 158 7.86 -6.81 -13.73
C VAL A 158 7.68 -6.86 -15.24
N LYS A 159 6.64 -7.55 -15.71
CA LYS A 159 6.32 -7.67 -17.13
C LYS A 159 4.94 -7.07 -17.39
N ASN A 160 4.85 -6.17 -18.36
CA ASN A 160 3.56 -5.76 -18.91
C ASN A 160 2.96 -6.92 -19.72
N VAL A 161 1.75 -7.34 -19.39
CA VAL A 161 1.05 -8.45 -20.03
C VAL A 161 -0.29 -8.04 -20.62
N GLY A 162 -0.65 -6.75 -20.56
CA GLY A 162 -1.86 -6.24 -21.19
C GLY A 162 -1.58 -5.54 -22.52
N ASP A 163 -2.64 -5.29 -23.28
CA ASP A 163 -2.58 -4.85 -24.68
C ASP A 163 -2.11 -3.40 -24.86
N ARG A 164 -2.05 -2.61 -23.79
CA ARG A 164 -1.52 -1.24 -23.80
C ARG A 164 -0.05 -1.25 -23.41
N GLU A 165 0.81 -1.50 -24.39
CA GLU A 165 2.12 -0.86 -24.40
C GLU A 165 1.94 0.64 -24.70
N ALA A 166 2.83 1.49 -24.22
CA ALA A 166 2.73 2.95 -24.26
C ALA A 166 2.88 3.55 -25.67
N ARG A 167 2.03 3.12 -26.62
CA ARG A 167 1.86 3.69 -27.95
C ARG A 167 0.45 3.39 -28.46
N ILE A 168 -0.33 4.42 -28.74
CA ILE A 168 -1.47 4.36 -29.65
C ILE A 168 -1.16 5.29 -30.82
N ARG A 169 -1.52 4.83 -32.01
CA ARG A 169 -1.36 5.47 -33.33
C ARG A 169 -2.02 6.83 -33.42
#